data_AF-A0A8B6M348-F1
#
_entry.id   AF-A0A8B6M348-F1
#
_cell.length_a   1.000
_cell.length_b   1.000
_cell.length_c   1.000
_cell.angle_alpha   90.00
_cell.angle_beta   90.00
_cell.angle_gamma   90.00
#
_symmetry.space_group_name_H-M   'P 1'
#
loop_
_entity.id
_entity.type
_entity.pdbx_description
1 polymer ?
#
loop_
_entity_poly.entity_id
_entity_poly.type
_entity_poly.pdbx_seq_one_letter_code
_entity_poly.pdbx_strand_id
1 'polypeptide(L)' 'MKESQIIHIPSDASQEAVALTLLQLIVCAEGKKFDAYFGNGVLVDRKWLLDTYAECLSVIKNPVERKAS' A
#
# COMPACT_ATOMS: atom_id res chain seq x y z
N MET A 1 -20.00 7.33 -7.98
CA MET A 1 -19.53 6.05 -7.41
C MET A 1 -18.16 5.78 -8.01
N LYS A 2 -17.09 5.69 -7.22
CA LYS A 2 -15.75 5.37 -7.76
C LYS A 2 -15.74 3.89 -8.14
N GLU A 3 -15.41 3.58 -9.38
CA GLU A 3 -15.15 2.20 -9.81
C GLU A 3 -14.14 1.54 -8.86
N SER A 4 -14.51 0.38 -8.32
CA SER A 4 -13.58 -0.48 -7.60
C SER A 4 -12.55 -0.97 -8.62
N GLN A 5 -11.37 -0.37 -8.63
CA GLN A 5 -10.26 -0.85 -9.43
C GLN A 5 -9.81 -2.22 -8.89
N ILE A 6 -10.10 -3.28 -9.66
CA ILE A 6 -9.56 -4.60 -9.39
C ILE A 6 -8.09 -4.58 -9.80
N ILE A 7 -7.20 -4.72 -8.83
CA ILE A 7 -5.76 -4.70 -9.07
C ILE A 7 -5.32 -6.13 -9.31
N HIS A 8 -4.80 -6.38 -10.51
CA HIS A 8 -4.30 -7.69 -10.88
C HIS A 8 -2.90 -7.86 -10.30
N ILE A 9 -2.81 -8.61 -9.20
CA ILE A 9 -1.53 -8.99 -8.60
C ILE A 9 -1.10 -10.32 -9.26
N PRO A 10 0.09 -10.38 -9.89
CA PRO A 10 0.60 -11.63 -10.47
C PRO A 10 0.67 -12.73 -9.40
N SER A 11 0.31 -13.97 -9.76
CA SER A 11 0.30 -15.09 -8.81
C SER A 11 1.69 -15.49 -8.31
N ASP A 12 2.73 -15.12 -9.07
CA ASP A 12 4.15 -15.30 -8.79
C ASP A 12 4.79 -14.07 -8.14
N ALA A 13 4.01 -13.04 -7.80
CA ALA A 13 4.51 -11.85 -7.13
C ALA A 13 5.07 -12.20 -5.75
N SER A 14 6.27 -11.71 -5.46
CA SER A 14 6.85 -11.84 -4.13
C SER A 14 6.00 -11.07 -3.10
N GLN A 15 6.08 -11.46 -1.82
CA GLN A 15 5.35 -10.77 -0.75
C GLN A 15 5.70 -9.27 -0.69
N GLU A 16 6.93 -8.91 -1.02
CA GLU A 16 7.41 -7.53 -1.10
C GLU A 16 6.75 -6.75 -2.23
N ALA A 17 6.52 -7.39 -3.39
CA ALA A 17 5.81 -6.78 -4.51
C ALA A 17 4.34 -6.51 -4.17
N VAL A 18 3.69 -7.45 -3.47
CA VAL A 18 2.32 -7.27 -2.94
C VAL A 18 2.29 -6.15 -1.90
N ALA A 19 3.27 -6.09 -0.99
CA ALA A 19 3.36 -5.06 0.03
C ALA A 19 3.56 -3.67 -0.57
N LEU A 20 4.40 -3.57 -1.59
CA LEU A 20 4.63 -2.31 -2.33
C LEU A 20 3.35 -1.85 -3.03
N THR A 21 2.63 -2.77 -3.66
CA THR A 21 1.34 -2.46 -4.31
C THR A 21 0.31 -1.96 -3.30
N LEU A 22 0.23 -2.60 -2.12
CA LEU A 22 -0.66 -2.17 -1.04
C LEU A 22 -0.30 -0.75 -0.54
N LEU A 23 0.98 -0.49 -0.34
CA LEU A 23 1.49 0.82 0.07
C LEU A 23 1.12 1.92 -0.94
N GLN A 24 1.26 1.66 -2.24
CA GLN A 24 0.90 2.61 -3.30
C GLN A 24 -0.59 2.99 -3.24
N LEU A 25 -1.46 2.02 -2.93
CA LEU A 25 -2.89 2.27 -2.78
C LEU A 25 -3.21 3.11 -1.55
N ILE A 26 -2.56 2.81 -0.42
CA ILE A 26 -2.72 3.59 0.81
C ILE A 26 -2.28 5.03 0.55
N VAL A 27 -1.12 5.23 -0.07
CA VAL A 27 -0.61 6.56 -0.43
C VAL A 27 -1.61 7.33 -1.29
N CYS A 28 -2.20 6.68 -2.30
CA CYS A 28 -3.24 7.28 -3.14
C CYS A 28 -4.52 7.62 -2.36
N ALA A 29 -5.01 6.69 -1.52
CA ALA A 29 -6.21 6.88 -0.69
C ALA A 29 -6.06 8.00 0.34
N GLU A 30 -4.85 8.16 0.88
CA GLU A 30 -4.45 9.18 1.85
C GLU A 30 -4.12 10.55 1.22
N GLY A 31 -4.20 10.67 -0.12
CA GLY A 31 -3.84 11.89 -0.84
C GLY A 31 -2.35 12.27 -0.75
N LYS A 32 -1.49 11.29 -0.41
CA LYS A 32 -0.05 11.46 -0.27
C LYS A 32 0.70 11.14 -1.58
N LYS A 33 1.98 11.51 -1.67
CA LYS A 33 2.80 11.31 -2.88
C LYS A 33 4.24 10.91 -2.57
N PHE A 34 4.80 10.04 -3.40
CA PHE A 34 6.21 9.65 -3.32
C PHE A 34 7.15 10.70 -3.92
N ASP A 35 6.66 11.50 -4.87
CA ASP A 35 7.43 12.55 -5.52
C ASP A 35 6.73 13.92 -5.44
N ALA A 36 7.54 14.97 -5.58
CA ALA A 36 7.08 16.36 -5.53
C ALA A 36 6.63 16.89 -6.90
N TYR A 37 6.77 16.10 -7.96
CA TYR A 37 6.71 16.60 -9.33
C TYR A 37 5.29 16.73 -9.87
N PHE A 38 4.31 16.01 -9.32
CA PHE A 38 2.94 16.03 -9.85
C PHE A 38 1.86 16.33 -8.79
N GLY A 39 1.34 17.58 -8.78
CA GLY A 39 0.03 18.02 -8.21
C GLY A 39 -0.04 18.33 -6.70
N ASN A 40 -1.24 18.63 -6.19
CA ASN A 40 -1.51 19.14 -4.82
C ASN A 40 -1.52 18.09 -3.68
N GLY A 41 -0.49 17.26 -3.52
CA GLY A 41 -0.45 16.21 -2.49
C GLY A 41 0.61 16.46 -1.42
N VAL A 42 0.43 15.86 -0.24
CA VAL A 42 1.44 15.90 0.82
C VAL A 42 2.51 14.84 0.53
N LEU A 43 3.78 15.25 0.50
CA LEU A 43 4.89 14.32 0.35
C LEU A 43 4.91 13.35 1.53
N VAL A 44 5.10 12.08 1.21
CA VAL A 44 5.26 11.06 2.23
C VAL A 44 6.58 11.30 2.97
N ASP A 45 6.53 11.43 4.30
CA ASP A 45 7.75 11.48 5.09
C ASP A 45 8.37 10.08 5.22
N ARG A 46 9.70 10.04 5.35
CA ARG A 46 10.45 8.76 5.38
C ARG A 46 9.98 7.82 6.50
N LYS A 47 9.60 8.36 7.66
CA LYS A 47 9.21 7.54 8.80
C LYS A 47 7.87 6.88 8.52
N TRP A 48 6.86 7.66 8.13
CA TRP A 48 5.56 7.15 7.74
C TRP A 48 5.67 6.12 6.61
N LEU A 49 6.52 6.37 5.61
CA LEU A 49 6.74 5.44 4.50
C LEU A 49 7.18 4.05 4.98
N LEU A 50 8.21 4.02 5.82
CA LEU A 50 8.81 2.77 6.31
C LEU A 50 7.89 2.06 7.30
N ASP A 51 7.23 2.81 8.19
CA ASP A 51 6.27 2.26 9.16
C ASP A 51 5.07 1.63 8.42
N THR A 52 4.49 2.36 7.45
CA THR A 52 3.36 1.87 6.63
C THR A 52 3.75 0.66 5.78
N TYR A 53 4.96 0.65 5.21
CA TYR A 53 5.45 -0.50 4.46
C TYR A 53 5.64 -1.75 5.36
N ALA A 54 6.14 -1.56 6.58
CA ALA A 54 6.27 -2.64 7.56
C ALA A 54 4.90 -3.21 7.96
N GLU A 55 3.89 -2.36 8.13
CA GLU A 55 2.51 -2.79 8.34
C GLU A 55 1.99 -3.60 7.16
N CYS A 56 2.20 -3.14 5.91
CA CYS A 56 1.81 -3.87 4.70
C CYS A 56 2.42 -5.28 4.68
N LEU A 57 3.73 -5.39 4.97
CA LEU A 57 4.43 -6.68 5.06
C LEU A 57 3.85 -7.57 6.16
N SER A 58 3.52 -7.01 7.33
CA SER A 58 2.92 -7.76 8.44
C SER A 58 1.58 -8.39 8.04
N VAL A 59 0.74 -7.63 7.33
CA VAL A 59 -0.57 -8.11 6.85
C VAL A 59 -0.43 -9.27 5.87
N ILE A 60 0.54 -9.19 4.97
CA ILE A 60 0.77 -10.21 3.94
C ILE A 60 1.40 -11.47 4.53
N LYS A 61 2.28 -11.33 5.52
CA LYS A 61 2.94 -12.46 6.19
C LYS A 61 1.99 -13.23 7.12
N ASN A 62 1.03 -12.55 7.76
CA ASN A 62 0.09 -13.14 8.71
C ASN A 62 -1.38 -12.97 8.27
N PRO A 63 -1.81 -13.56 7.15
CA PRO A 63 -3.19 -13.41 6.66
C PRO A 63 -4.23 -14.14 7.53
N VAL A 64 -3.81 -15.10 8.36
CA VAL A 64 -4.69 -16.03 9.09
C VAL A 64 -5.36 -15.38 10.32
N GLU A 65 -4.74 -14.38 10.94
CA GLU A 65 -5.29 -13.74 12.14
C GLU A 65 -6.55 -12.90 11.87
N ARG A 66 -6.86 -12.57 10.60
CA ARG A 66 -8.04 -11.77 10.24
C ARG A 66 -9.31 -12.57 9.99
N LYS A 67 -9.27 -13.92 9.99
CA LYS A 67 -10.48 -14.74 9.85
C LYS A 67 -11.29 -14.87 11.14
N ALA A 68 -10.84 -14.26 12.24
CA ALA A 68 -11.48 -14.31 13.55
C ALA A 68 -11.73 -12.90 14.10
N SER A 69 -12.64 -12.14 13.46
CA SER A 69 -13.34 -11.04 14.10
C SER A 69 -14.69 -10.78 13.44
#